data_AF-A0A519PTP7-F1
#
_entry.id   AF-A0A519PTP7-F1
#
_cell.length_a   1.000
_cell.length_b   1.000
_cell.length_c   1.000
_cell.angle_alpha   90.00
_cell.angle_beta   90.00
_cell.angle_gamma   90.00
#
_symmetry.space_group_name_H-M   'P 1'
#
loop_
_entity.id
_entity.type
_entity.pdbx_description
1 polymer ?
#
loop_
_entity_poly.entity_id
_entity_poly.type
_entity_poly.pdbx_seq_one_letter_code
_entity_poly.pdbx_strand_id
1 'polypeptide(L)'
;MNETIANLVGSAAAICSVTSFAPQGIKIWKERDASAVSLKTYSLTVSCFILWVVYGVMTQAWPVTVANSCALIMASGVLVMKWRFRDGDGPGLGQDAIDHPEDEAGHRERIGLETDGGGVPL
;
A
#
# COMPACT_ATOMS: atom_id res chain seq x y z
N MET A 1 -8.73 21.04 33.08
CA MET A 1 -7.37 20.57 32.74
C MET A 1 -6.54 21.82 32.42
N ASN A 2 -5.40 22.05 33.08
CA ASN A 2 -4.58 23.23 32.78
C ASN A 2 -4.15 23.22 31.31
N GLU A 3 -4.37 24.33 30.58
CA GLU A 3 -4.00 24.48 29.15
C GLU A 3 -2.53 24.11 28.89
N THR A 4 -1.63 24.37 29.84
CA THR A 4 -0.21 24.02 29.77
C THR A 4 0.02 22.51 29.60
N ILE A 5 -0.75 21.67 30.32
CA ILE A 5 -0.61 20.21 30.24
C ILE A 5 -1.11 19.71 28.89
N ALA A 6 -2.23 20.26 28.39
CA ALA A 6 -2.76 19.91 27.08
C ALA A 6 -1.78 20.27 25.95
N ASN A 7 -1.13 21.43 26.03
CA ASN A 7 -0.12 21.86 25.06
C ASN A 7 1.14 20.97 25.08
N LEU A 8 1.59 20.56 26.26
CA LEU A 8 2.72 19.62 26.41
C LEU A 8 2.40 18.25 25.81
N VAL A 9 1.24 17.69 26.14
CA VAL A 9 0.81 16.40 25.60
C VAL A 9 0.58 16.47 24.09
N GLY A 10 -0.04 17.54 23.58
CA GLY A 10 -0.23 17.78 22.16
C GLY A 10 1.10 17.91 21.39
N SER A 11 2.07 18.62 21.97
CA SER A 11 3.41 18.76 21.38
C SER A 11 4.17 17.43 21.35
N ALA A 12 4.11 16.66 22.44
CA ALA A 12 4.70 15.32 22.51
C ALA A 12 4.04 14.36 21.51
N ALA A 13 2.71 14.40 21.39
CA ALA A 13 1.96 13.60 20.42
C ALA A 13 2.33 13.95 18.96
N ALA A 14 2.51 15.24 18.66
CA ALA A 14 2.95 15.69 17.34
C ALA A 14 4.36 15.17 17.02
N ILE A 15 5.31 15.34 17.94
CA ILE A 15 6.69 14.85 17.76
C ILE A 15 6.69 13.33 17.54
N CYS A 16 5.98 12.58 18.39
CA CYS A 16 5.91 11.12 18.34
C CYS A 16 5.27 10.63 17.03
N SER A 17 4.25 11.32 16.53
CA SER A 17 3.61 10.99 15.25
C SER A 17 4.57 11.19 14.08
N VAL A 18 5.30 12.32 14.07
CA VAL A 18 6.30 12.61 13.04
C VAL A 18 7.42 11.57 13.06
N THR A 19 7.99 11.23 14.23
CA THR A 19 9.06 10.23 14.33
C THR A 19 8.59 8.81 14.04
N SER A 20 7.32 8.46 14.25
CA SER A 20 6.79 7.12 13.97
C SER A 20 6.57 6.87 12.48
N PHE A 21 5.92 7.80 11.78
CA PHE A 21 5.52 7.58 10.39
C PHE A 21 6.55 8.07 9.35
N ALA A 22 7.40 9.06 9.69
CA ALA A 22 8.45 9.53 8.78
C ALA A 22 9.44 8.43 8.32
N PRO A 23 10.00 7.58 9.21
CA PRO A 23 10.95 6.54 8.78
C PRO A 23 10.28 5.49 7.89
N GLN A 24 8.99 5.17 8.11
CA GLN A 24 8.24 4.25 7.26
C GLN A 24 7.98 4.82 5.86
N GLY A 25 7.60 6.10 5.75
CA GLY A 25 7.44 6.76 4.45
C GLY A 25 8.77 6.88 3.68
N ILE A 26 9.85 7.25 4.36
CA ILE A 26 11.19 7.34 3.77
C ILE A 26 11.66 5.99 3.25
N LYS A 27 11.44 4.90 4.02
CA LYS A 27 11.82 3.55 3.61
C LYS A 27 11.11 3.13 2.32
N ILE A 28 9.79 3.29 2.26
CA ILE A 28 8.98 2.96 1.07
C ILE A 28 9.42 3.81 -0.13
N TRP A 29 9.69 5.10 0.07
CA TRP A 29 10.10 5.98 -1.02
C TRP A 29 11.48 5.65 -1.58
N LYS A 30 12.41 5.24 -0.70
CA LYS A 30 13.79 4.89 -1.05
C LYS A 30 13.90 3.50 -1.66
N GLU A 31 13.22 2.51 -1.08
CA GLU A 31 13.25 1.12 -1.54
C GLU A 31 12.28 0.88 -2.70
N ARG A 32 11.35 1.82 -2.95
CA ARG A 32 10.28 1.71 -3.95
C ARG A 32 9.45 0.43 -3.82
N ASP A 33 9.55 -0.21 -2.67
CA ASP A 33 8.89 -1.46 -2.35
C ASP A 33 7.86 -1.22 -1.24
N ALA A 34 6.60 -1.40 -1.61
CA ALA A 34 5.48 -1.33 -0.69
C ALA A 34 4.83 -2.72 -0.48
N SER A 35 5.45 -3.81 -0.93
CA SER A 35 4.94 -5.19 -0.82
C SER A 35 4.60 -5.57 0.62
N ALA A 36 5.41 -5.13 1.60
CA ALA A 36 5.18 -5.33 3.03
C ALA A 36 3.94 -4.60 3.59
N VAL A 37 3.38 -3.64 2.84
CA VAL A 37 2.23 -2.84 3.26
C VAL A 37 0.94 -3.42 2.69
N SER A 38 0.13 -4.04 3.56
CA SER A 38 -1.21 -4.52 3.20
C SER A 38 -2.17 -3.33 2.98
N LEU A 39 -2.71 -3.24 1.76
CA LEU A 39 -3.74 -2.25 1.40
C LEU A 39 -4.96 -2.32 2.30
N LYS A 40 -5.41 -3.54 2.65
CA LYS A 40 -6.60 -3.74 3.49
C LYS A 40 -6.37 -3.14 4.88
N THR A 41 -5.22 -3.43 5.48
CA THR A 41 -4.84 -2.93 6.80
C THR A 41 -4.75 -1.41 6.80
N TYR A 42 -4.06 -0.82 5.84
CA TYR A 42 -3.91 0.65 5.78
C TYR A 42 -5.22 1.36 5.44
N SER A 43 -6.09 0.78 4.61
CA SER A 43 -7.41 1.35 4.33
C SER A 43 -8.28 1.38 5.60
N LEU A 44 -8.24 0.32 6.40
CA LEU A 44 -8.89 0.27 7.70
C LEU A 44 -8.30 1.31 8.67
N THR A 45 -6.97 1.45 8.71
CA THR A 45 -6.28 2.46 9.54
C THR A 45 -6.70 3.88 9.18
N VAL A 46 -6.73 4.23 7.89
CA VAL A 46 -7.19 5.53 7.41
C VAL A 46 -8.65 5.78 7.82
N SER A 47 -9.51 4.78 7.65
CA SER A 47 -10.92 4.86 8.04
C SER A 47 -11.09 5.06 9.55
N CYS A 48 -10.27 4.38 10.36
CA CYS A 48 -10.23 4.55 11.82
C CYS A 48 -9.84 5.98 12.21
N PHE A 49 -8.80 6.56 11.61
CA PHE A 49 -8.41 7.94 11.90
C PHE A 49 -9.47 8.96 11.46
N ILE A 50 -10.16 8.74 10.34
CA ILE A 50 -11.31 9.58 9.94
C ILE A 50 -12.39 9.55 11.03
N LEU A 51 -12.77 8.36 11.49
CA LEU A 51 -13.76 8.20 12.56
C LEU A 51 -13.33 8.92 13.85
N TRP A 52 -12.06 8.82 14.23
CA TRP A 52 -11.53 9.51 15.40
C TRP A 52 -11.53 11.03 15.27
N VAL A 53 -11.22 11.55 14.08
CA VAL A 53 -11.29 12.99 13.82
C VAL A 53 -12.74 13.47 13.92
N VAL A 54 -13.68 12.77 13.28
CA VAL A 54 -15.13 13.10 13.37
C VAL A 54 -15.60 13.06 14.82
N TYR A 55 -15.24 12.01 15.56
CA TYR A 55 -15.56 11.88 16.99
C TYR A 55 -14.97 13.03 17.82
N GLY A 56 -13.72 13.38 17.58
CA GLY A 56 -13.04 14.47 18.28
C GLY A 56 -13.71 15.82 18.05
N VAL A 57 -14.15 16.10 16.82
CA VAL A 57 -14.93 17.30 16.49
C VAL A 57 -16.30 17.30 17.18
N MET A 58 -17.03 16.18 17.13
CA MET A 58 -18.34 16.04 17.79
C MET A 58 -18.26 16.24 19.31
N THR A 59 -17.13 15.88 19.93
CA THR A 59 -16.90 15.98 21.37
C THR A 59 -16.11 17.23 21.79
N GLN A 60 -15.75 18.09 20.85
CA GLN A 60 -14.88 19.27 21.07
C GLN A 60 -13.52 18.93 21.71
N ALA A 61 -13.04 17.70 21.52
CA ALA A 61 -11.75 17.23 21.99
C ALA A 61 -10.64 17.62 21.01
N TRP A 62 -10.28 18.91 21.00
CA TRP A 62 -9.27 19.46 20.09
C TRP A 62 -7.92 18.72 20.10
N PRO A 63 -7.35 18.31 21.25
CA PRO A 63 -6.09 17.56 21.27
C PRO A 63 -6.19 16.21 20.55
N VAL A 64 -7.30 15.49 20.75
CA VAL A 64 -7.56 14.20 20.10
C VAL A 64 -7.76 14.38 18.60
N THR A 65 -8.50 15.43 18.21
CA THR A 65 -8.77 15.78 16.81
C THR A 65 -7.48 16.08 16.05
N VAL A 66 -6.60 16.91 16.62
CA VAL A 66 -5.33 17.31 15.99
C VAL A 66 -4.39 16.10 15.87
N ALA A 67 -4.24 15.31 16.94
CA ALA A 67 -3.37 14.13 16.91
C ALA A 67 -3.80 13.11 15.84
N ASN A 68 -5.09 12.78 15.78
CA ASN A 68 -5.60 11.84 14.78
C ASN A 68 -5.59 12.42 13.36
N SER A 69 -5.73 13.74 13.19
CA SER A 69 -5.58 14.40 11.89
C SER A 69 -4.16 14.28 11.34
N CYS A 70 -3.14 14.49 12.18
CA CYS A 70 -1.75 14.28 11.79
C CYS A 70 -1.50 12.81 11.38
N ALA A 71 -1.97 11.86 12.18
CA ALA A 71 -1.85 10.44 11.87
C ALA A 71 -2.59 10.05 10.57
N LEU A 72 -3.77 10.62 10.32
CA LEU A 72 -4.53 10.46 9.08
C LEU A 72 -3.74 10.90 7.85
N ILE A 73 -3.12 12.07 7.89
CA ILE A 73 -2.30 12.60 6.79
C ILE A 73 -1.15 11.64 6.47
N MET A 74 -0.48 11.14 7.50
CA MET A 74 0.67 10.24 7.31
C MET A 74 0.22 8.85 6.81
N ALA A 75 -0.81 8.27 7.40
CA ALA A 75 -1.36 6.98 6.98
C ALA A 75 -1.91 7.02 5.54
N SER A 76 -2.59 8.11 5.17
CA SER A 76 -3.05 8.31 3.79
C SER A 76 -1.90 8.48 2.81
N GLY A 77 -0.82 9.19 3.18
CA GLY A 77 0.40 9.28 2.37
C GLY A 77 1.02 7.91 2.07
N VAL A 78 1.13 7.04 3.08
CA VAL A 78 1.62 5.66 2.90
C VAL A 78 0.68 4.84 2.01
N LEU A 79 -0.64 4.96 2.20
CA LEU A 79 -1.62 4.26 1.38
C LEU A 79 -1.55 4.71 -0.10
N VAL A 80 -1.38 6.00 -0.36
CA VAL A 80 -1.18 6.57 -1.69
C VAL A 80 0.12 6.06 -2.31
N MET A 81 1.22 6.02 -1.56
CA MET A 81 2.49 5.44 -2.04
C MET A 81 2.32 3.98 -2.41
N LYS A 82 1.64 3.16 -1.57
CA LYS A 82 1.33 1.77 -1.90
C LYS A 82 0.53 1.68 -3.19
N TRP A 83 -0.48 2.51 -3.40
CA TRP A 83 -1.24 2.51 -4.65
C TRP A 83 -0.36 2.90 -5.85
N ARG A 84 0.49 3.92 -5.72
CA ARG A 84 1.40 4.39 -6.78
C ARG A 84 2.46 3.37 -7.19
N PHE A 85 2.90 2.52 -6.26
CA PHE A 85 3.90 1.47 -6.48
C PHE A 85 3.29 0.09 -6.72
N ARG A 86 1.95 -0.04 -6.69
CA ARG A 86 1.25 -1.29 -7.00
C ARG A 86 1.26 -1.64 -8.49
N ASP A 87 1.54 -0.66 -9.36
CA ASP A 87 1.60 -0.86 -10.82
C ASP A 87 2.82 -1.68 -11.29
N GLY A 88 3.60 -2.26 -10.36
CA GLY A 88 4.64 -3.26 -10.64
C GLY A 88 4.15 -4.71 -10.57
N ASP A 89 2.98 -4.98 -9.99
CA ASP A 89 2.33 -6.29 -10.09
C ASP A 89 1.55 -6.32 -11.42
N GLY A 90 2.29 -6.34 -12.53
CA GLY A 90 1.70 -6.68 -13.83
C GLY A 90 0.98 -8.04 -13.72
N PRO A 91 -0.05 -8.32 -14.55
CA PRO A 91 -0.67 -9.64 -14.57
C PRO A 91 0.47 -10.65 -14.67
N GLY A 92 0.54 -11.54 -13.70
CA GLY A 92 1.70 -12.40 -13.48
C GLY A 92 1.84 -13.37 -14.63
N LEU A 93 2.48 -12.95 -15.72
CA LEU A 93 2.81 -13.75 -16.90
C LEU A 93 3.66 -15.01 -16.59
N GLY A 94 3.93 -15.29 -15.31
CA GLY A 94 4.58 -16.50 -14.82
C GLY A 94 3.85 -17.22 -13.67
N GLN A 95 2.72 -16.72 -13.15
CA GLN A 95 1.91 -17.47 -12.18
C GLN A 95 0.90 -18.38 -12.91
N ASP A 96 0.34 -17.88 -14.02
CA ASP A 96 -0.55 -18.63 -14.91
C ASP A 96 0.09 -19.93 -15.42
N ALA A 97 1.39 -19.88 -15.76
CA ALA A 97 2.16 -21.03 -16.24
C ALA A 97 2.55 -22.02 -15.13
N ILE A 98 2.56 -21.59 -13.86
CA ILE A 98 2.83 -22.43 -12.69
C ILE A 98 1.54 -23.14 -12.25
N ASP A 99 0.40 -22.46 -12.36
CA ASP A 99 -0.90 -22.98 -11.94
C ASP A 99 -1.54 -23.91 -13.00
N HIS A 100 -1.22 -23.71 -14.30
CA HIS A 100 -1.71 -24.52 -15.42
C HIS A 100 -0.58 -24.98 -16.38
N PRO A 101 0.34 -25.85 -15.94
CA PRO A 101 1.47 -26.29 -16.75
C PRO A 101 1.06 -27.13 -17.97
N GLU A 102 -0.10 -27.77 -17.95
CA GLU A 102 -0.63 -28.57 -19.06
C GLU A 102 -1.00 -27.75 -20.33
N ASP A 103 -1.36 -26.48 -20.18
CA ASP A 103 -1.81 -25.64 -21.30
C ASP A 103 -0.64 -25.15 -22.17
N GLU A 104 0.52 -24.90 -21.57
CA GLU A 104 1.76 -24.55 -22.30
C GLU A 104 2.30 -25.74 -23.12
N ALA A 105 2.25 -26.95 -22.56
CA ALA A 105 2.75 -28.15 -23.24
C ALA A 105 1.94 -28.45 -24.51
N GLY A 106 0.61 -28.35 -24.44
CA GLY A 106 -0.27 -28.54 -25.59
C GLY A 106 -0.19 -27.41 -26.62
N HIS A 107 0.19 -26.20 -26.21
CA HIS A 107 0.51 -25.13 -27.15
C HIS A 107 1.79 -25.46 -27.92
N ARG A 108 2.89 -25.83 -27.22
CA ARG A 108 4.19 -26.17 -27.82
C ARG A 108 4.15 -27.37 -28.77
N GLU A 109 3.34 -28.39 -28.48
CA GLU A 109 3.17 -29.56 -29.35
C GLU A 109 2.50 -29.18 -30.69
N ARG A 110 1.50 -28.29 -30.66
CA ARG A 110 0.83 -27.80 -31.88
C ARG A 110 1.76 -26.99 -32.78
N ILE A 111 2.55 -26.08 -32.21
CA ILE A 111 3.53 -25.29 -32.97
C ILE A 111 4.69 -26.15 -33.50
N GLY A 112 5.07 -27.21 -32.78
CA GLY A 112 6.09 -28.16 -33.24
C GLY A 112 5.63 -28.98 -34.45
N LEU A 113 4.35 -29.35 -34.51
CA LEU A 113 3.77 -30.11 -35.63
C LEU A 113 3.55 -29.26 -36.90
N GLU A 114 3.44 -27.93 -36.79
CA GLU A 114 3.27 -27.03 -37.94
C GLU A 114 4.58 -26.76 -38.72
N THR A 115 5.75 -27.15 -38.21
CA THR A 115 7.04 -26.88 -38.86
C THR A 115 7.51 -27.91 -39.89
N ASP A 116 6.81 -29.05 -40.05
CA ASP A 116 7.18 -30.10 -41.01
C ASP A 116 6.38 -30.05 -42.34
N GLY A 117 5.54 -29.02 -42.53
CA GLY A 117 4.61 -28.93 -43.66
C GLY A 117 4.95 -27.91 -44.75
N GLY A 118 6.17 -27.35 -44.79
CA GLY A 118 6.55 -26.26 -45.70
C GLY A 118 7.78 -26.60 -46.55
N GLY A 119 7.53 -27.01 -47.80
CA GLY A 119 8.51 -27.64 -48.69
C GLY A 119 9.80 -26.88 -49.01
N VAL A 120 10.82 -27.66 -49.41
CA VAL A 120 11.87 -27.22 -50.33
C VAL A 120 11.92 -28.21 -51.50
N PRO A 121 11.42 -27.86 -52.70
CA PRO A 121 11.72 -28.62 -53.90
C PRO A 121 13.11 -28.21 -54.43
N LEU A 122 14.02 -29.18 -54.56
CA LEU A 122 15.19 -29.11 -55.45
C LEU A 122 15.00 -30.13 -56.57
#